data_AF-E0IEE0-F1
#
_entry.id   AF-E0IEE0-F1
#
_cell.length_a   1.000
_cell.length_b   1.000
_cell.length_c   1.000
_cell.angle_alpha   90.00
_cell.angle_beta   90.00
_cell.angle_gamma   90.00
#
_symmetry.space_group_name_H-M   'P 1'
#
loop_
_entity.id
_entity.type
_entity.pdbx_description
1 polymer ?
#
loop_
_entity_poly.entity_id
_entity_poly.type
_entity_poly.pdbx_seq_one_letter_code
_entity_poly.pdbx_strand_id
1 'polypeptide(L)'
;MANPANPPVKQWRVGTWSMGIALIMTGALLGAAQFNGTSGWIDHIWLWWPLLAIVLGIEIIIHLAMSKEQSPIIRYDLFSIVALSLVGGLCLFLAAAQSTGILDEMKQSLDSEYRTVSIAPVEQELESSVKRIVLQADEWLGGSIRVDAAPSVDGAASRAAAFGDCRIAVSSGGKEPAAIEMARARTVGGTMYISLHKPAEGRGFNDTSARCNATVVLPQQMPVELDTGNNNVTLADGKLPQGWSRTKRQ
;
A
#
# COMPACT_ATOMS: atom_id res chain seq x y z
N MET A 1 64.38 56.23 -11.60
CA MET A 1 64.78 54.94 -10.97
C MET A 1 63.65 53.96 -11.18
N ALA A 2 63.90 52.91 -11.98
CA ALA A 2 62.89 51.92 -12.34
C ALA A 2 62.66 50.93 -11.18
N ASN A 3 61.39 50.62 -10.90
CA ASN A 3 60.98 49.64 -9.90
C ASN A 3 61.07 48.22 -10.50
N PRO A 4 61.79 47.25 -9.90
CA PRO A 4 61.91 45.91 -10.48
C PRO A 4 60.56 45.18 -10.43
N ALA A 5 60.09 44.78 -11.61
CA ALA A 5 58.89 43.97 -11.78
C ALA A 5 59.04 42.61 -11.07
N ASN A 6 58.10 42.31 -10.18
CA ASN A 6 57.99 41.02 -9.51
C ASN A 6 57.54 39.96 -10.55
N PRO A 7 58.17 38.77 -10.65
CA PRO A 7 57.75 37.76 -11.62
C PRO A 7 56.36 37.20 -11.27
N PRO A 8 55.54 36.79 -12.26
CA PRO A 8 54.20 36.26 -12.02
C PRO A 8 54.29 34.94 -11.24
N VAL A 9 53.66 34.91 -10.06
CA VAL A 9 53.62 33.72 -9.20
C VAL A 9 52.76 32.66 -9.87
N LYS A 10 53.36 31.50 -10.18
CA LYS A 10 52.69 30.34 -10.78
C LYS A 10 51.70 29.73 -9.78
N GLN A 11 50.43 30.11 -9.88
CA GLN A 11 49.36 29.55 -9.04
C GLN A 11 48.88 28.23 -9.65
N TRP A 12 49.25 27.10 -9.04
CA TRP A 12 48.65 25.81 -9.37
C TRP A 12 47.25 25.73 -8.78
N ARG A 13 46.23 25.66 -9.64
CA ARG A 13 44.83 25.51 -9.24
C ARG A 13 44.54 24.04 -8.95
N VAL A 14 44.60 23.65 -7.68
CA VAL A 14 44.14 22.36 -7.18
C VAL A 14 42.60 22.41 -7.05
N GLY A 15 41.88 21.85 -8.02
CA GLY A 15 40.41 21.77 -7.95
C GLY A 15 39.73 21.31 -9.24
N THR A 16 40.16 21.84 -10.39
CA THR A 16 39.48 21.58 -11.67
C THR A 16 39.63 20.14 -12.15
N TRP A 17 40.79 19.52 -11.93
CA TRP A 17 40.99 18.08 -12.17
C TRP A 17 40.14 17.20 -11.26
N SER A 18 39.98 17.60 -10.00
CA SER A 18 39.17 16.86 -9.02
C SER A 18 37.68 16.89 -9.41
N MET A 19 37.20 18.01 -9.98
CA MET A 19 35.81 18.15 -10.43
C MET A 19 35.50 17.25 -11.63
N GLY A 20 36.36 17.22 -12.66
CA GLY A 20 36.19 16.33 -13.82
C GLY A 20 36.20 14.85 -13.43
N ILE A 21 37.12 14.45 -12.55
CA ILE A 21 37.20 13.07 -12.03
C ILE A 21 35.96 12.73 -11.19
N ALA A 22 35.49 13.64 -10.34
CA ALA A 22 34.28 13.43 -9.55
C ALA A 22 33.02 13.25 -10.41
N LEU A 23 32.89 14.01 -11.50
CA LEU A 23 31.79 13.86 -12.47
C LEU A 23 31.81 12.50 -13.16
N ILE A 24 32.98 12.06 -13.59
CA ILE A 24 33.15 10.73 -14.21
C ILE A 24 32.83 9.62 -13.21
N MET A 25 33.38 9.69 -11.99
CA MET A 25 33.13 8.70 -10.95
C MET A 25 31.64 8.66 -10.57
N THR A 26 31.00 9.82 -10.41
CA THR A 26 29.57 9.91 -10.08
C THR A 26 28.71 9.32 -11.19
N GLY A 27 28.96 9.68 -12.45
CA GLY A 27 28.24 9.12 -13.59
C GLY A 27 28.46 7.61 -13.74
N ALA A 28 29.67 7.13 -13.47
CA ALA A 28 29.98 5.69 -13.49
C ALA A 28 29.28 4.92 -12.36
N LEU A 29 29.24 5.46 -11.13
CA LEU A 29 28.53 4.86 -10.01
C LEU A 29 27.01 4.83 -10.25
N LEU A 30 26.43 5.91 -10.76
CA LEU A 30 25.02 5.97 -11.14
C LEU A 30 24.69 4.95 -12.25
N GLY A 31 25.56 4.85 -13.27
CA GLY A 31 25.43 3.83 -14.30
C GLY A 31 25.50 2.42 -13.73
N ALA A 32 26.48 2.15 -12.86
CA ALA A 32 26.64 0.86 -12.18
C ALA A 32 25.42 0.48 -11.32
N ALA A 33 24.82 1.45 -10.62
CA ALA A 33 23.63 1.24 -9.79
C ALA A 33 22.41 0.81 -10.61
N GLN A 34 22.28 1.27 -11.86
CA GLN A 34 21.17 0.88 -12.74
C GLN A 34 21.23 -0.57 -13.21
N PHE A 35 22.39 -1.24 -13.16
CA PHE A 35 22.52 -2.64 -13.55
C PHE A 35 22.01 -3.64 -12.50
N ASN A 36 21.70 -3.19 -11.27
CA ASN A 36 21.12 -4.03 -10.22
C ASN A 36 19.57 -4.01 -10.21
N GLY A 37 18.93 -3.27 -11.13
CA GLY A 37 17.48 -3.22 -11.31
C GLY A 37 17.03 -4.17 -12.41
N THR A 38 15.97 -4.94 -12.12
CA THR A 38 15.35 -5.97 -12.96
C THR A 38 15.11 -5.57 -14.43
N SER A 39 15.65 -6.38 -15.34
CA SER A 39 15.48 -6.41 -16.78
C SER A 39 14.16 -5.86 -17.34
N GLY A 40 14.12 -4.57 -17.67
CA GLY A 40 13.06 -3.96 -18.49
C GLY A 40 13.62 -3.01 -19.55
N TRP A 41 12.99 -2.96 -20.73
CA TRP A 41 13.37 -2.02 -21.82
C TRP A 41 13.30 -0.53 -21.40
N ILE A 42 12.54 -0.25 -20.34
CA ILE A 42 12.37 1.08 -19.72
C ILE A 42 13.62 1.55 -18.96
N ASP A 43 14.51 0.63 -18.53
CA ASP A 43 15.73 0.99 -17.80
C ASP A 43 16.74 1.76 -18.66
N HIS A 44 16.67 1.59 -19.99
CA HIS A 44 17.57 2.27 -20.93
C HIS A 44 17.31 3.79 -21.01
N ILE A 45 16.06 4.22 -20.79
CA ILE A 45 15.67 5.64 -20.71
C ILE A 45 16.20 6.31 -19.44
N TRP A 46 16.71 5.55 -18.47
CA TRP A 46 17.35 6.10 -17.28
C TRP A 46 18.88 6.09 -17.38
N LEU A 47 19.48 5.71 -18.52
CA LEU A 47 20.94 5.63 -18.66
C LEU A 47 21.58 6.83 -19.39
N TRP A 48 20.78 7.74 -19.96
CA TRP A 48 21.31 8.89 -20.70
C TRP A 48 21.84 10.01 -19.78
N TRP A 49 21.28 10.19 -18.58
CA TRP A 49 21.70 11.25 -17.65
C TRP A 49 23.06 10.98 -16.97
N PRO A 50 23.44 9.73 -16.57
CA PRO A 50 24.78 9.46 -16.07
C PRO A 50 25.81 9.51 -17.20
N LEU A 51 25.42 9.12 -18.42
CA LEU A 51 26.27 9.23 -19.61
C LEU A 51 26.62 10.70 -19.91
N LEU A 52 25.64 11.61 -19.85
CA LEU A 52 25.88 13.04 -20.00
C LEU A 52 26.87 13.57 -18.94
N ALA A 53 26.76 13.14 -17.69
CA ALA A 53 27.69 13.54 -16.63
C ALA A 53 29.13 13.07 -16.89
N ILE A 54 29.31 11.85 -17.41
CA ILE A 54 30.63 11.32 -17.82
C ILE A 54 31.19 12.13 -18.98
N VAL A 55 30.39 12.39 -20.01
CA VAL A 55 30.82 13.15 -21.20
C VAL A 55 31.23 14.58 -20.81
N LEU A 56 30.46 15.25 -19.96
CA LEU A 56 30.79 16.59 -19.45
C LEU A 56 32.07 16.58 -18.60
N GLY A 57 32.25 15.56 -17.76
CA GLY A 57 33.48 15.37 -16.99
C GLY A 57 34.71 15.16 -17.88
N ILE A 58 34.57 14.38 -18.95
CA ILE A 58 35.62 14.15 -19.95
C ILE A 58 35.93 15.45 -20.71
N GLU A 59 34.90 16.19 -21.14
CA GLU A 59 35.05 17.46 -21.86
C GLU A 59 35.82 18.50 -21.04
N ILE A 60 35.54 18.60 -19.73
CA ILE A 60 36.28 19.48 -18.80
C ILE A 60 37.76 19.05 -18.70
N ILE A 61 38.05 17.76 -18.64
CA ILE A 61 39.45 17.25 -18.59
C ILE A 61 40.17 17.54 -19.92
N ILE A 62 39.51 17.33 -21.05
CA ILE A 62 40.09 17.59 -22.38
C ILE A 62 40.35 19.08 -22.57
N HIS A 63 39.38 19.95 -22.23
CA HIS A 63 39.57 21.40 -22.29
C HIS A 63 40.73 21.85 -21.40
N LEU A 64 40.86 21.30 -20.20
CA LEU A 64 41.96 21.64 -19.29
C LEU A 64 43.32 21.08 -19.77
N ALA A 65 43.34 19.93 -20.43
CA ALA A 65 44.55 19.33 -20.99
C ALA A 65 45.02 20.01 -22.29
N MET A 66 44.09 20.54 -23.10
CA MET A 66 44.39 21.24 -24.36
C MET A 66 44.54 22.76 -24.22
N SER A 67 44.00 23.38 -23.17
CA SER A 67 44.19 24.82 -22.92
C SER A 67 45.58 25.12 -22.35
N LYS A 68 46.45 25.65 -23.20
CA LYS A 68 47.75 26.24 -22.84
C LYS A 68 47.68 27.72 -22.41
N GLU A 69 46.48 28.29 -22.26
CA GLU A 69 46.33 29.72 -21.97
C GLU A 69 46.27 30.06 -20.48
N GLN A 70 46.96 31.16 -20.14
CA GLN A 70 47.40 31.53 -18.79
C GLN A 70 46.36 32.17 -17.87
N SER A 71 45.09 32.34 -18.27
CA SER A 71 44.08 32.87 -17.33
C SER A 71 42.65 32.83 -17.88
N PRO A 72 41.88 31.75 -17.66
CA PRO A 72 40.44 31.87 -17.54
C PRO A 72 40.11 31.99 -16.05
N ILE A 73 39.87 33.23 -15.61
CA ILE A 73 39.37 33.54 -14.27
C ILE A 73 37.90 33.07 -14.22
N ILE A 74 37.69 31.78 -13.98
CA ILE A 74 36.35 31.25 -13.68
C ILE A 74 36.17 31.35 -12.16
N ARG A 75 35.50 32.42 -11.73
CA ARG A 75 35.10 32.70 -10.34
C ARG A 75 33.88 31.85 -9.93
N TYR A 76 34.02 30.53 -9.87
CA TYR A 76 33.02 29.69 -9.22
C TYR A 76 33.70 28.44 -8.70
N ASP A 77 33.69 28.18 -7.38
CA ASP A 77 33.98 26.80 -6.92
C ASP A 77 33.55 26.46 -5.48
N LEU A 78 33.38 27.40 -4.54
CA LEU A 78 32.88 27.00 -3.21
C LEU A 78 31.38 26.67 -3.24
N PHE A 79 30.59 27.50 -3.93
CA PHE A 79 29.16 27.25 -4.14
C PHE A 79 28.94 25.97 -4.95
N SER A 80 29.79 25.71 -5.94
CA SER A 80 29.74 24.52 -6.79
C SER A 80 30.04 23.23 -6.01
N ILE A 81 31.07 23.25 -5.15
CA ILE A 81 31.41 22.11 -4.27
C ILE A 81 30.29 21.85 -3.26
N VAL A 82 29.74 22.90 -2.63
CA VAL A 82 28.63 22.75 -1.68
C VAL A 82 27.39 22.20 -2.39
N ALA A 83 27.02 22.76 -3.54
CA ALA A 83 25.89 22.27 -4.33
C ALA A 83 26.07 20.81 -4.76
N LEU A 84 27.27 20.43 -5.23
CA LEU A 84 27.56 19.06 -5.65
C LEU A 84 27.55 18.09 -4.46
N SER A 85 28.08 18.49 -3.31
CA SER A 85 28.06 17.67 -2.09
C SER A 85 26.64 17.49 -1.54
N LEU A 86 25.79 18.52 -1.66
CA LEU A 86 24.41 18.48 -1.21
C LEU A 86 23.55 17.64 -2.15
N VAL A 87 23.76 17.75 -3.46
CA VAL A 87 23.08 16.91 -4.46
C VAL A 87 23.56 15.46 -4.36
N GLY A 88 24.87 15.21 -4.33
CA GLY A 88 25.43 13.86 -4.20
C GLY A 88 25.07 13.22 -2.86
N GLY A 89 25.12 13.99 -1.77
CA GLY A 89 24.68 13.56 -0.44
C GLY A 89 23.19 13.25 -0.41
N LEU A 90 22.35 14.07 -1.04
CA LEU A 90 20.91 13.80 -1.16
C LEU A 90 20.63 12.55 -2.01
N CYS A 91 21.38 12.32 -3.09
CA CYS A 91 21.28 11.10 -3.90
C CYS A 91 21.66 9.86 -3.09
N LEU A 92 22.77 9.89 -2.35
CA LEU A 92 23.19 8.79 -1.48
C LEU A 92 22.21 8.56 -0.32
N PHE A 93 21.68 9.63 0.26
CA PHE A 93 20.67 9.57 1.30
C PHE A 93 19.37 8.93 0.79
N LEU A 94 18.87 9.37 -0.37
CA LEU A 94 17.69 8.78 -0.99
C LEU A 94 17.95 7.32 -1.39
N ALA A 95 19.13 6.98 -1.92
CA ALA A 95 19.50 5.61 -2.23
C ALA A 95 19.56 4.72 -0.97
N ALA A 96 20.07 5.24 0.15
CA ALA A 96 20.04 4.54 1.44
C ALA A 96 18.61 4.40 1.97
N ALA A 97 17.77 5.43 1.87
CA ALA A 97 16.36 5.39 2.27
C ALA A 97 15.52 4.42 1.41
N GLN A 98 15.89 4.19 0.16
CA GLN A 98 15.31 3.13 -0.67
C GLN A 98 15.63 1.74 -0.08
N SER A 99 16.87 1.52 0.38
CA SER A 99 17.29 0.23 0.94
C SER A 99 16.62 -0.14 2.27
N THR A 100 16.06 0.85 2.99
CA THR A 100 15.35 0.60 4.26
C THR A 100 13.90 0.18 4.06
N GLY A 101 13.40 0.09 2.81
CA GLY A 101 12.04 -0.37 2.50
C GLY A 101 10.93 0.64 2.79
N ILE A 102 11.25 1.83 3.31
CA ILE A 102 10.27 2.90 3.61
C ILE A 102 9.55 3.35 2.33
N LEU A 103 10.29 3.44 1.22
CA LEU A 103 9.69 3.82 -0.06
C LEU A 103 8.79 2.72 -0.63
N ASP A 104 9.07 1.44 -0.34
CA ASP A 104 8.20 0.34 -0.76
C ASP A 104 6.88 0.37 0.00
N GLU A 105 6.89 0.73 1.29
CA GLU A 105 5.67 0.92 2.08
C GLU A 105 4.83 2.12 1.59
N MET A 106 5.49 3.22 1.18
CA MET A 106 4.81 4.35 0.54
C MET A 106 4.22 3.98 -0.83
N LYS A 107 4.96 3.23 -1.66
CA LYS A 107 4.46 2.73 -2.95
C LYS A 107 3.30 1.76 -2.77
N GLN A 108 3.37 0.88 -1.78
CA GLN A 108 2.30 -0.05 -1.41
C GLN A 108 1.03 0.67 -0.98
N SER A 109 1.14 1.84 -0.33
CA SER A 109 -0.01 2.68 -0.03
C SER A 109 -0.58 3.38 -1.28
N LEU A 110 0.24 3.69 -2.28
CA LEU A 110 -0.18 4.37 -3.51
C LEU A 110 -0.76 3.41 -4.57
N ASP A 111 -0.22 2.20 -4.66
CA ASP A 111 -0.63 1.14 -5.62
C ASP A 111 -1.60 0.12 -4.98
N SER A 112 -2.30 0.53 -3.92
CA SER A 112 -3.30 -0.29 -3.25
C SER A 112 -4.56 -0.37 -4.11
N GLU A 113 -4.84 -1.56 -4.65
CA GLU A 113 -6.05 -1.83 -5.41
C GLU A 113 -7.12 -2.41 -4.49
N TYR A 114 -8.36 -1.91 -4.58
CA TYR A 114 -9.48 -2.53 -3.88
C TYR A 114 -9.97 -3.75 -4.66
N ARG A 115 -9.85 -4.93 -4.06
CA ARG A 115 -10.38 -6.18 -4.61
C ARG A 115 -11.56 -6.68 -3.79
N THR A 116 -12.48 -7.33 -4.49
CA THR A 116 -13.67 -7.91 -3.88
C THR A 116 -13.41 -9.38 -3.60
N VAL A 117 -13.40 -9.76 -2.32
CA VAL A 117 -13.22 -11.13 -1.85
C VAL A 117 -14.53 -11.61 -1.24
N SER A 118 -14.90 -12.86 -1.50
CA SER A 118 -16.11 -13.43 -0.93
C SER A 118 -15.93 -13.83 0.54
N ILE A 119 -16.99 -13.68 1.32
CA ILE A 119 -17.09 -14.16 2.70
C ILE A 119 -17.29 -15.68 2.64
N ALA A 120 -16.57 -16.43 3.47
CA ALA A 120 -16.76 -17.87 3.58
C ALA A 120 -18.24 -18.18 3.90
N PRO A 121 -18.97 -18.87 3.00
CA PRO A 121 -20.40 -19.09 3.21
C PRO A 121 -20.61 -20.06 4.37
N VAL A 122 -21.48 -19.67 5.28
CA VAL A 122 -21.94 -20.55 6.36
C VAL A 122 -23.35 -20.97 6.02
N GLU A 123 -23.53 -22.23 5.65
CA GLU A 123 -24.85 -22.85 5.48
C GLU A 123 -25.04 -23.92 6.53
N GLN A 124 -26.09 -23.78 7.34
CA GLN A 124 -26.43 -24.77 8.35
C GLN A 124 -27.90 -25.16 8.23
N GLU A 125 -28.13 -26.47 8.07
CA GLU A 125 -29.46 -27.04 8.19
C GLU A 125 -29.87 -27.01 9.67
N LEU A 126 -31.07 -26.50 9.94
CA LEU A 126 -31.58 -26.45 11.29
C LEU A 126 -32.05 -27.84 11.71
N GLU A 127 -31.38 -28.40 12.71
CA GLU A 127 -31.88 -29.57 13.43
C GLU A 127 -33.20 -29.24 14.12
N SER A 128 -34.08 -30.24 14.23
CA SER A 128 -35.39 -30.12 14.90
C SER A 128 -35.31 -29.74 16.39
N SER A 129 -34.12 -29.73 16.97
CA SER A 129 -33.83 -29.33 18.35
C SER A 129 -33.73 -27.81 18.54
N VAL A 130 -33.63 -27.02 17.46
CA VAL A 130 -33.47 -25.56 17.51
C VAL A 130 -34.83 -24.87 17.68
N LYS A 131 -34.98 -24.12 18.76
CA LYS A 131 -36.21 -23.38 19.13
C LYS A 131 -36.14 -21.89 18.81
N ARG A 132 -34.94 -21.33 18.70
CA ARG A 132 -34.69 -19.89 18.52
C ARG A 132 -33.37 -19.65 17.81
N ILE A 133 -33.32 -18.58 17.01
CA ILE A 133 -32.10 -18.12 16.33
C ILE A 133 -31.72 -16.74 16.86
N VAL A 134 -30.43 -16.52 17.11
CA VAL A 134 -29.88 -15.22 17.48
C VAL A 134 -28.82 -14.83 16.46
N LEU A 135 -29.05 -13.73 15.75
CA LEU A 135 -28.05 -13.09 14.91
C LEU A 135 -27.31 -12.05 15.75
N GLN A 136 -26.01 -12.25 15.95
CA GLN A 136 -25.12 -11.32 16.64
C GLN A 136 -24.15 -10.73 15.64
N ALA A 137 -23.93 -9.43 15.71
CA ALA A 137 -22.87 -8.78 14.94
C ALA A 137 -21.98 -7.94 15.86
N ASP A 138 -20.68 -7.96 15.59
CA ASP A 138 -19.73 -7.03 16.19
C ASP A 138 -20.14 -5.58 15.90
N GLU A 139 -19.74 -4.67 16.78
CA GLU A 139 -19.98 -3.25 16.56
C GLU A 139 -19.20 -2.75 15.34
N TRP A 140 -19.91 -2.11 14.43
CA TRP A 140 -19.36 -1.37 13.31
C TRP A 140 -18.51 -2.22 12.34
N LEU A 141 -19.18 -3.11 11.59
CA LEU A 141 -18.60 -3.94 10.52
C LEU A 141 -18.17 -3.15 9.26
N GLY A 142 -18.26 -1.82 9.27
CA GLY A 142 -17.88 -0.94 8.15
C GLY A 142 -18.81 -0.97 6.92
N GLY A 143 -19.64 -2.01 6.75
CA GLY A 143 -20.61 -2.13 5.65
C GLY A 143 -22.05 -2.35 6.13
N SER A 144 -22.87 -2.97 5.27
CA SER A 144 -24.28 -3.24 5.57
C SER A 144 -24.54 -4.72 5.86
N ILE A 145 -25.47 -4.97 6.77
CA ILE A 145 -26.02 -6.30 7.01
C ILE A 145 -27.39 -6.34 6.34
N ARG A 146 -27.55 -7.18 5.32
CA ARG A 146 -28.85 -7.51 4.76
C ARG A 146 -29.39 -8.75 5.45
N VAL A 147 -30.62 -8.68 5.96
CA VAL A 147 -31.30 -9.84 6.54
C VAL A 147 -32.50 -10.18 5.68
N ASP A 148 -32.56 -11.43 5.25
CA ASP A 148 -33.63 -11.99 4.43
C ASP A 148 -34.37 -13.09 5.19
N ALA A 149 -35.68 -13.18 4.95
CA ALA A 149 -36.55 -14.16 5.56
C ALA A 149 -36.94 -15.18 4.49
N ALA A 150 -36.33 -16.36 4.55
CA ALA A 150 -36.70 -17.44 3.66
C ALA A 150 -38.02 -18.08 4.13
N PRO A 151 -39.07 -18.14 3.30
CA PRO A 151 -40.23 -18.96 3.59
C PRO A 151 -39.79 -20.43 3.62
N SER A 152 -40.33 -21.20 4.55
CA SER A 152 -40.13 -22.65 4.53
C SER A 152 -40.81 -23.22 3.29
N VAL A 153 -40.10 -24.02 2.52
CA VAL A 153 -40.71 -24.83 1.46
C VAL A 153 -41.17 -26.14 2.11
N ASP A 154 -42.43 -26.52 1.91
CA ASP A 154 -42.98 -27.77 2.45
C ASP A 154 -42.08 -28.97 2.08
N GLY A 155 -41.60 -29.69 3.09
CA GLY A 155 -40.70 -30.84 2.92
C GLY A 155 -39.20 -30.50 2.84
N ALA A 156 -38.81 -29.23 2.81
CA ALA A 156 -37.41 -28.81 2.91
C ALA A 156 -37.03 -28.53 4.37
N ALA A 157 -35.84 -28.99 4.78
CA ALA A 157 -35.27 -28.59 6.06
C ALA A 157 -35.11 -27.07 6.10
N SER A 158 -35.48 -26.44 7.22
CA SER A 158 -35.20 -25.02 7.41
C SER A 158 -33.68 -24.82 7.37
N ARG A 159 -33.20 -23.88 6.55
CA ARG A 159 -31.77 -23.57 6.42
C ARG A 159 -31.52 -22.15 6.89
N ALA A 160 -30.40 -21.95 7.58
CA ALA A 160 -29.85 -20.63 7.82
C ALA A 160 -28.55 -20.49 7.02
N ALA A 161 -28.39 -19.37 6.32
CA ALA A 161 -27.21 -19.09 5.51
C ALA A 161 -26.67 -17.69 5.79
N ALA A 162 -25.35 -17.54 5.79
CA ALA A 162 -24.67 -16.25 5.84
C ALA A 162 -23.56 -16.21 4.78
N PHE A 163 -23.62 -15.24 3.89
CA PHE A 163 -22.68 -15.05 2.78
C PHE A 163 -22.59 -13.58 2.41
N GLY A 164 -21.66 -13.21 1.53
CA GLY A 164 -21.51 -11.83 1.07
C GLY A 164 -20.11 -11.58 0.57
N ASP A 165 -19.77 -10.30 0.41
CA ASP A 165 -18.50 -9.89 -0.17
C ASP A 165 -17.89 -8.73 0.59
N CYS A 166 -16.57 -8.72 0.63
CA CYS A 166 -15.75 -7.69 1.23
C CYS A 166 -14.88 -7.01 0.19
N ARG A 167 -14.82 -5.68 0.26
CA ARG A 167 -13.81 -4.91 -0.45
C ARG A 167 -12.61 -4.72 0.47
N ILE A 168 -11.50 -5.33 0.10
CA ILE A 168 -10.23 -5.23 0.82
C ILE A 168 -9.21 -4.49 -0.03
N ALA A 169 -8.35 -3.72 0.61
CA ALA A 169 -7.15 -3.18 -0.02
C ALA A 169 -6.12 -4.29 -0.17
N VAL A 170 -5.69 -4.59 -1.39
CA VAL A 170 -4.61 -5.54 -1.67
C VAL A 170 -3.45 -4.77 -2.29
N SER A 171 -2.27 -4.93 -1.71
CA SER A 171 -1.04 -4.41 -2.30
C SER A 171 -0.79 -5.09 -3.65
N SER A 172 -0.30 -4.32 -4.62
CA SER A 172 0.25 -4.85 -5.87
C SER A 172 1.24 -6.00 -5.58
N GLY A 173 0.97 -7.19 -6.13
CA GLY A 173 1.73 -8.43 -5.89
C GLY A 173 1.39 -9.23 -4.62
N GLY A 174 0.51 -8.71 -3.75
CA GLY A 174 -0.01 -9.41 -2.58
C GLY A 174 -0.95 -10.55 -2.96
N LYS A 175 -0.90 -11.66 -2.20
CA LYS A 175 -1.86 -12.76 -2.36
C LYS A 175 -3.20 -12.38 -1.73
N GLU A 176 -4.24 -12.42 -2.53
CA GLU A 176 -5.63 -12.30 -2.06
C GLU A 176 -6.01 -13.54 -1.24
N PRO A 177 -6.68 -13.39 -0.08
CA PRO A 177 -7.24 -14.53 0.63
C PRO A 177 -8.37 -15.14 -0.18
N ALA A 178 -8.47 -16.47 -0.22
CA ALA A 178 -9.51 -17.16 -1.00
C ALA A 178 -10.92 -16.90 -0.46
N ALA A 179 -11.06 -16.72 0.86
CA ALA A 179 -12.30 -16.34 1.51
C ALA A 179 -12.00 -15.65 2.85
N ILE A 180 -12.93 -14.80 3.31
CA ILE A 180 -12.83 -14.13 4.60
C ILE A 180 -13.78 -14.79 5.59
N GLU A 181 -13.25 -15.27 6.71
CA GLU A 181 -14.05 -15.83 7.80
C GLU A 181 -14.68 -14.70 8.63
N MET A 182 -15.88 -14.26 8.25
CA MET A 182 -16.66 -13.30 9.04
C MET A 182 -17.84 -13.94 9.75
N ALA A 183 -18.47 -14.93 9.14
CA ALA A 183 -19.64 -15.60 9.69
C ALA A 183 -19.22 -16.87 10.43
N ARG A 184 -19.83 -17.10 11.60
CA ARG A 184 -19.71 -18.36 12.33
C ARG A 184 -21.06 -18.74 12.91
N ALA A 185 -21.48 -19.98 12.70
CA ALA A 185 -22.68 -20.54 13.28
C ALA A 185 -22.34 -21.54 14.39
N ARG A 186 -23.08 -21.50 15.50
CA ARG A 186 -22.94 -22.44 16.60
C ARG A 186 -24.29 -22.71 17.26
N THR A 187 -24.61 -23.97 17.48
CA THR A 187 -25.82 -24.38 18.21
C THR A 187 -25.48 -24.72 19.65
N VAL A 188 -26.18 -24.12 20.61
CA VAL A 188 -26.02 -24.38 22.06
C VAL A 188 -27.39 -24.48 22.71
N GLY A 189 -27.70 -25.63 23.33
CA GLY A 189 -28.90 -25.80 24.15
C GLY A 189 -30.23 -25.49 23.44
N GLY A 190 -30.33 -25.76 22.13
CA GLY A 190 -31.52 -25.46 21.32
C GLY A 190 -31.63 -24.01 20.84
N THR A 191 -30.62 -23.17 21.06
CA THR A 191 -30.49 -21.86 20.39
C THR A 191 -29.36 -21.92 19.36
N MET A 192 -29.63 -21.46 18.13
CA MET A 192 -28.60 -21.28 17.11
C MET A 192 -28.09 -19.83 17.14
N TYR A 193 -26.79 -19.66 17.28
CA TYR A 193 -26.10 -18.38 17.24
C TYR A 193 -25.40 -18.23 15.90
N ILE A 194 -25.72 -17.17 15.16
CA ILE A 194 -24.98 -16.75 13.97
C ILE A 194 -24.26 -15.47 14.36
N SER A 195 -22.94 -15.53 14.46
CA SER A 195 -22.09 -14.41 14.82
C SER A 195 -21.36 -13.87 13.59
N LEU A 196 -21.51 -12.58 13.32
CA LEU A 196 -20.79 -11.83 12.30
C LEU A 196 -19.67 -11.04 12.98
N HIS A 197 -18.43 -11.43 12.75
CA HIS A 197 -17.25 -10.78 13.32
C HIS A 197 -16.61 -9.83 12.31
N LYS A 198 -15.96 -8.79 12.82
CA LYS A 198 -15.14 -7.92 11.97
C LYS A 198 -13.95 -8.70 11.40
N PRO A 199 -13.60 -8.51 10.12
CA PRO A 199 -12.42 -9.14 9.52
C PRO A 199 -11.15 -8.64 10.21
N ALA A 200 -10.10 -9.46 10.21
CA ALA A 200 -8.83 -9.09 10.82
C ALA A 200 -8.24 -7.85 10.12
N GLU A 201 -7.91 -6.83 10.92
CA GLU A 201 -7.28 -5.60 10.44
C GLU A 201 -5.77 -5.83 10.20
N GLY A 202 -5.27 -5.33 9.06
CA GLY A 202 -3.83 -5.33 8.78
C GLY A 202 -3.09 -4.38 9.72
N ARG A 203 -1.88 -4.75 10.15
CA ARG A 203 -1.02 -3.86 10.94
C ARG A 203 -0.13 -3.06 9.99
N GLY A 204 -0.27 -1.73 9.96
CA GLY A 204 0.58 -0.83 9.15
C GLY A 204 0.04 0.60 9.06
N PHE A 205 0.73 1.47 8.31
CA PHE A 205 0.29 2.85 8.06
C PHE A 205 -0.96 2.96 7.18
N ASN A 206 -1.35 1.86 6.53
CA ASN A 206 -2.57 1.77 5.74
C ASN A 206 -3.69 1.10 6.56
N ASP A 207 -4.31 1.87 7.45
CA ASP A 207 -5.52 1.48 8.19
C ASP A 207 -6.74 1.51 7.25
N THR A 208 -6.69 0.72 6.19
CA THR A 208 -7.86 0.54 5.32
C THR A 208 -8.69 -0.61 5.88
N SER A 209 -9.69 -0.24 6.69
CA SER A 209 -10.71 -1.17 7.17
C SER A 209 -11.42 -1.83 5.97
N ALA A 210 -11.47 -3.16 5.96
CA ALA A 210 -12.24 -3.90 4.97
C ALA A 210 -13.71 -3.51 5.04
N ARG A 211 -14.33 -3.23 3.89
CA ARG A 211 -15.75 -2.88 3.82
C ARG A 211 -16.55 -4.07 3.35
N CYS A 212 -17.33 -4.66 4.24
CA CYS A 212 -18.01 -5.93 4.00
C CYS A 212 -19.53 -5.79 4.00
N ASN A 213 -20.17 -6.33 2.97
CA ASN A 213 -21.62 -6.43 2.89
C ASN A 213 -22.01 -7.89 3.13
N ALA A 214 -22.63 -8.16 4.27
CA ALA A 214 -23.06 -9.49 4.64
C ALA A 214 -24.57 -9.64 4.38
N THR A 215 -24.98 -10.77 3.82
CA THR A 215 -26.37 -11.19 3.67
C THR A 215 -26.60 -12.41 4.52
N VAL A 216 -27.59 -12.34 5.41
CA VAL A 216 -28.00 -13.44 6.29
C VAL A 216 -29.42 -13.83 5.92
N VAL A 217 -29.62 -15.09 5.55
CA VAL A 217 -30.92 -15.67 5.22
C VAL A 217 -31.35 -16.56 6.38
N LEU A 218 -32.50 -16.25 6.97
CA LEU A 218 -33.04 -16.93 8.14
C LEU A 218 -34.46 -17.45 7.86
N PRO A 219 -34.89 -18.57 8.46
CA PRO A 219 -36.24 -19.09 8.27
C PRO A 219 -37.29 -18.18 8.91
N GLN A 220 -38.34 -17.85 8.14
CA GLN A 220 -39.39 -16.93 8.58
C GLN A 220 -40.26 -17.48 9.74
N GLN A 221 -40.38 -18.81 9.85
CA GLN A 221 -41.29 -19.48 10.78
C GLN A 221 -40.77 -19.59 12.22
N MET A 222 -39.53 -19.19 12.48
CA MET A 222 -38.89 -19.30 13.79
C MET A 222 -38.70 -17.93 14.44
N PRO A 223 -38.72 -17.86 15.79
CA PRO A 223 -38.38 -16.63 16.49
C PRO A 223 -36.90 -16.31 16.28
N VAL A 224 -36.64 -15.12 15.74
CA VAL A 224 -35.31 -14.58 15.47
C VAL A 224 -35.08 -13.35 16.33
N GLU A 225 -33.94 -13.30 17.00
CA GLU A 225 -33.45 -12.13 17.71
C GLU A 225 -32.27 -11.52 16.96
N LEU A 226 -32.39 -10.25 16.59
CA LEU A 226 -31.36 -9.49 15.88
C LEU A 226 -30.63 -8.59 16.87
N ASP A 227 -29.43 -8.98 17.29
CA ASP A 227 -28.48 -8.18 18.06
C ASP A 227 -27.34 -7.70 17.14
N THR A 228 -27.64 -6.69 16.33
CA THR A 228 -26.72 -6.19 15.30
C THR A 228 -25.96 -4.93 15.73
N GLY A 229 -26.04 -4.54 17.00
CA GLY A 229 -25.48 -3.28 17.51
C GLY A 229 -25.86 -2.06 16.64
N ASN A 230 -24.88 -1.17 16.42
CA ASN A 230 -25.02 0.07 15.64
C ASN A 230 -24.83 -0.13 14.12
N ASN A 231 -24.83 -1.36 13.62
CA ASN A 231 -24.68 -1.62 12.19
C ASN A 231 -25.91 -1.16 11.39
N ASN A 232 -25.67 -0.79 10.13
CA ASN A 232 -26.74 -0.51 9.19
C ASN A 232 -27.36 -1.82 8.71
N VAL A 233 -28.56 -2.13 9.21
CA VAL A 233 -29.30 -3.34 8.86
C VAL A 233 -30.39 -2.99 7.86
N THR A 234 -30.39 -3.68 6.73
CA THR A 234 -31.44 -3.62 5.72
C THR A 234 -32.21 -4.93 5.70
N LEU A 235 -33.54 -4.84 5.64
CA LEU A 235 -34.43 -5.99 5.52
C LEU A 235 -34.88 -6.08 4.06
N ALA A 236 -34.95 -7.29 3.50
CA ALA A 236 -35.32 -7.48 2.09
C ALA A 236 -36.65 -6.81 1.72
N ASP A 237 -37.67 -6.95 2.58
CA ASP A 237 -39.00 -6.36 2.42
C ASP A 237 -39.20 -5.06 3.21
N GLY A 238 -38.14 -4.50 3.79
CA GLY A 238 -38.18 -3.30 4.62
C GLY A 238 -38.96 -3.43 5.94
N LYS A 239 -39.52 -4.61 6.25
CA LYS A 239 -40.29 -4.90 7.46
C LYS A 239 -39.75 -6.15 8.16
N LEU A 240 -39.85 -6.16 9.48
CA LEU A 240 -39.53 -7.35 10.28
C LEU A 240 -40.67 -8.37 10.15
N PRO A 241 -40.38 -9.64 9.85
CA PRO A 241 -41.36 -10.72 9.93
C PRO A 241 -41.97 -10.87 11.32
N GLN A 242 -43.15 -11.49 11.39
CA GLN A 242 -43.80 -11.78 12.67
C GLN A 242 -42.95 -12.72 13.53
N GLY A 243 -42.81 -12.42 14.83
CA GLY A 243 -42.00 -13.19 15.76
C GLY A 243 -40.51 -12.81 15.79
N TRP A 244 -40.08 -11.86 14.95
CA TRP A 244 -38.72 -11.34 14.98
C TRP A 244 -38.62 -10.12 15.90
N SER A 245 -37.52 -10.02 16.63
CA SER A 245 -37.24 -8.90 17.53
C SER A 245 -35.86 -8.34 17.28
N ARG A 246 -35.69 -7.03 17.48
CA ARG A 246 -34.39 -6.36 17.38
C ARG A 246 -33.98 -5.87 18.76
N THR A 247 -32.85 -6.37 19.23
CA THR A 247 -32.23 -5.94 20.49
C THR A 247 -31.46 -4.65 20.23
N LYS A 248 -31.85 -3.57 20.92
CA LYS A 248 -31.04 -2.35 20.98
C LYS A 248 -30.15 -2.45 22.20
N ARG A 249 -28.82 -2.45 22.02
CA ARG A 249 -27.89 -2.18 23.12
C ARG A 249 -28.02 -0.71 23.50
N GLN A 250 -28.27 -0.44 24.78
CA GLN A 250 -28.29 0.91 25.36
C GLN A 250 -26.88 1.40 25.64
#